data_AF-A0A7R9LSZ7-F1
#
_entry.id   AF-A0A7R9LSZ7-F1
#
_cell.length_a   1.000
_cell.length_b   1.000
_cell.length_c   1.000
_cell.angle_alpha   90.00
_cell.angle_beta   90.00
_cell.angle_gamma   90.00
#
_symmetry.space_group_name_H-M   'P 1'
#
loop_
_entity.id
_entity.type
_entity.pdbx_description
1 polymer ?
#
loop_
_entity_poly.entity_id
_entity_poly.type
_entity_poly.pdbx_seq_one_letter_code
_entity_poly.pdbx_strand_id
1 'polypeptide(L)'
;MTYETMDEARDQQPICLIPTAFTMSDTETYDLKTITFGPQEDPNENITDSTLSATKYPRCYNHLNKSAVDNILFLFTNTRSTQYAPGESGPILLNMLKQIRDNPLNVDIPYDKKTIYCFDNESFRYLVATVPPNNMQFSDDLTLEYKESWASSVRECDRLLERIVSLQPHKILDTLSLNNAKHNILLLIKPLADIAKHIADNQHQCEIHKRRVREFTGTIEQLREEMYVPSVDIKTVCLDKPKTVCTEGPCCEHVVVNGMSHVNYKSECHSPCYIPYNGGKVK
;
A
#
# COMPACT_ATOMS: atom_id res chain seq x y z
N MET A 1 -22.49 21.08 -2.46
CA MET A 1 -21.68 22.04 -1.67
C MET A 1 -22.61 22.85 -0.78
N THR A 2 -22.22 23.28 0.42
CA THR A 2 -23.12 24.07 1.32
C THR A 2 -23.40 25.48 0.80
N TYR A 3 -22.62 25.97 -0.17
CA TYR A 3 -22.72 27.32 -0.72
C TYR A 3 -23.14 27.26 -2.18
N GLU A 4 -24.32 27.81 -2.49
CA GLU A 4 -24.86 27.82 -3.86
C GLU A 4 -24.19 28.91 -4.70
N THR A 5 -23.80 30.01 -4.05
CA THR A 5 -23.17 31.16 -4.71
C THR A 5 -21.74 31.40 -4.21
N MET A 6 -20.94 32.04 -5.06
CA MET A 6 -19.57 32.43 -4.71
C MET A 6 -19.55 33.50 -3.60
N ASP A 7 -20.56 34.36 -3.55
CA ASP A 7 -20.66 35.41 -2.54
C ASP A 7 -20.93 34.79 -1.15
N GLU A 8 -21.79 33.77 -1.05
CA GLU A 8 -21.97 33.00 0.19
C GLU A 8 -20.68 32.32 0.67
N ALA A 9 -19.90 31.77 -0.26
CA ALA A 9 -18.65 31.09 0.07
C ALA A 9 -17.56 32.04 0.56
N ARG A 10 -17.65 33.34 0.25
CA ARG A 10 -16.64 34.36 0.58
C ARG A 10 -16.55 34.63 2.07
N ASP A 11 -17.69 34.68 2.74
CA ASP A 11 -17.81 35.14 4.13
C ASP A 11 -17.83 33.97 5.13
N GLN A 12 -17.74 32.72 4.65
CA GLN A 12 -17.86 31.52 5.48
C GLN A 12 -16.57 30.71 5.56
N GLN A 13 -16.46 29.90 6.61
CA GLN A 13 -15.31 29.02 6.77
C GLN A 13 -15.37 27.85 5.77
N PRO A 14 -14.22 27.48 5.17
CA PRO A 14 -14.15 26.33 4.30
C PRO A 14 -14.37 25.05 5.11
N ILE A 15 -15.27 24.20 4.63
CA ILE A 15 -15.47 22.85 5.18
C ILE A 15 -14.55 21.91 4.41
N CYS A 16 -13.68 21.21 5.14
CA CYS A 16 -12.76 20.23 4.56
C CYS A 16 -13.28 18.81 4.81
N LEU A 17 -13.28 17.97 3.78
CA LEU A 17 -13.45 16.53 3.95
C LEU A 17 -12.12 15.95 4.39
N ILE A 18 -12.09 15.45 5.61
CA ILE A 18 -10.93 14.79 6.21
C ILE A 18 -11.17 13.27 6.12
N PRO A 19 -10.17 12.47 5.74
CA PRO A 19 -10.30 11.02 5.74
C PRO A 19 -10.64 10.48 7.13
N THR A 20 -11.32 9.32 7.16
CA THR A 20 -11.68 8.57 8.38
C THR A 20 -10.48 8.26 9.27
N ALA A 21 -9.27 8.21 8.71
CA ALA A 21 -8.03 8.18 9.49
C ALA A 21 -6.88 8.86 8.74
N PHE A 22 -5.98 9.49 9.48
CA PHE A 22 -4.69 9.94 8.94
C PHE A 22 -3.60 9.93 10.01
N THR A 23 -2.34 9.80 9.59
CA THR A 23 -1.18 9.81 10.48
C THR A 23 -0.47 11.16 10.40
N MET A 24 -0.24 11.76 11.56
CA MET A 24 0.48 13.02 11.69
C MET A 24 1.72 12.80 12.57
N SER A 25 2.86 13.33 12.14
CA SER A 25 4.06 13.39 13.00
C SER A 25 3.93 14.56 13.95
N ASP A 26 4.05 14.29 15.24
CA ASP A 26 4.17 15.30 16.27
C ASP A 26 5.43 16.15 16.00
N THR A 27 5.28 17.47 15.91
CA THR A 27 6.35 18.38 15.46
C THR A 27 7.49 18.53 16.45
N GLU A 28 7.28 18.15 17.72
CA GLU A 28 8.30 18.25 18.78
C GLU A 28 8.96 16.90 19.05
N THR A 29 8.18 15.82 19.02
CA THR A 29 8.65 14.47 19.37
C THR A 29 8.96 13.59 18.16
N TYR A 30 8.53 14.00 16.95
CA TYR A 30 8.56 13.20 15.71
C TYR A 30 7.78 11.89 15.79
N ASP A 31 7.01 11.67 16.86
CA ASP A 31 6.18 10.49 17.02
C ASP A 31 5.00 10.53 16.06
N LEU A 32 4.78 9.42 15.36
CA LEU A 32 3.64 9.26 14.46
C LEU A 32 2.38 8.95 15.29
N LYS A 33 1.41 9.87 15.26
CA LYS A 33 0.08 9.68 15.84
C LYS A 33 -0.94 9.47 14.72
N THR A 34 -1.62 8.32 14.74
CA THR A 34 -2.76 8.08 13.86
C THR A 34 -4.02 8.64 14.53
N ILE A 35 -4.68 9.57 13.85
CA ILE A 35 -5.95 10.17 14.25
C ILE A 35 -7.04 9.48 13.44
N THR A 36 -8.06 8.96 14.13
CA THR A 36 -9.22 8.29 13.52
C THR A 36 -10.51 9.05 13.85
N PHE A 37 -11.44 9.10 12.90
CA PHE A 37 -12.73 9.75 12.98
C PHE A 37 -13.81 8.73 12.59
N GLY A 38 -14.96 8.74 13.27
CA GLY A 38 -16.06 7.80 13.01
C GLY A 38 -16.06 6.57 13.93
N PRO A 39 -16.99 5.62 13.71
CA PRO A 39 -17.11 4.41 14.54
C PRO A 39 -15.83 3.57 14.47
N GLN A 40 -15.33 3.10 15.61
CA GLN A 40 -14.11 2.28 15.67
C GLN A 40 -14.27 0.89 15.01
N GLU A 41 -15.51 0.45 14.77
CA GLU A 41 -15.84 -0.84 14.19
C GLU A 41 -16.73 -0.65 12.95
N ASP A 42 -16.15 -0.22 11.84
CA ASP A 42 -16.77 -0.41 10.53
C ASP A 42 -16.29 -1.77 9.97
N PRO A 43 -17.16 -2.78 9.81
CA PRO A 43 -16.77 -4.08 9.25
C PRO A 43 -16.27 -3.99 7.81
N ASN A 44 -16.49 -2.86 7.13
CA ASN A 44 -16.02 -2.57 5.79
C ASN A 44 -14.72 -1.73 5.74
N GLU A 45 -14.23 -1.16 6.84
CA GLU A 45 -12.95 -0.43 6.88
C GLU A 45 -11.97 -1.10 7.86
N ASN A 46 -10.83 -1.58 7.35
CA ASN A 46 -9.76 -2.07 8.22
C ASN A 46 -8.79 -0.94 8.57
N ILE A 47 -9.10 -0.18 9.62
CA ILE A 47 -8.34 0.99 10.08
C ILE A 47 -6.97 0.59 10.71
N THR A 48 -6.76 -0.69 11.02
CA THR A 48 -5.57 -1.18 11.74
C THR A 48 -4.36 -1.48 10.86
N ASP A 49 -4.55 -1.56 9.54
CA ASP A 49 -3.47 -1.78 8.59
C ASP A 49 -3.03 -0.44 7.96
N SER A 50 -1.85 0.05 8.36
CA SER A 50 -1.24 1.30 7.83
C SER A 50 -0.88 1.25 6.34
N THR A 51 -1.28 0.19 5.64
CA THR A 51 -1.03 -0.07 4.22
C THR A 51 -2.18 0.37 3.31
N LEU A 52 -3.21 1.04 3.85
CA LEU A 52 -4.42 1.37 3.10
C LEU A 52 -4.15 2.17 1.80
N SER A 53 -4.54 1.51 0.71
CA SER A 53 -4.86 1.92 -0.66
C SER A 53 -4.75 3.42 -1.01
N ALA A 54 -3.53 3.92 -1.18
CA ALA A 54 -3.30 5.09 -2.00
C ALA A 54 -3.17 4.63 -3.47
N THR A 55 -4.24 4.81 -4.23
CA THR A 55 -4.25 4.52 -5.67
C THR A 55 -3.46 5.60 -6.41
N LYS A 56 -2.14 5.41 -6.58
CA LYS A 56 -1.24 6.47 -7.08
C LYS A 56 -1.17 6.65 -8.60
N TYR A 57 -1.71 5.73 -9.42
CA TYR A 57 -1.62 5.80 -10.91
C TYR A 57 -2.76 5.06 -11.63
N PRO A 58 -3.20 5.48 -12.84
CA PRO A 58 -4.27 4.83 -13.63
C PRO A 58 -4.06 3.33 -13.93
N ARG A 59 -2.85 2.77 -13.78
CA ARG A 59 -2.61 1.32 -13.95
C ARG A 59 -3.17 0.47 -12.80
N CYS A 60 -3.60 1.09 -11.70
CA CYS A 60 -4.26 0.45 -10.57
C CYS A 60 -5.57 -0.26 -10.93
N TYR A 61 -6.26 0.16 -12.01
CA TYR A 61 -7.57 -0.40 -12.38
C TYR A 61 -7.47 -1.91 -12.70
N ASN A 62 -6.31 -2.37 -13.16
CA ASN A 62 -6.02 -3.80 -13.39
C ASN A 62 -5.92 -4.65 -12.10
N HIS A 63 -5.93 -4.00 -10.94
CA HIS A 63 -5.75 -4.63 -9.63
C HIS A 63 -6.92 -4.39 -8.69
N LEU A 64 -7.97 -3.70 -9.15
CA LEU A 64 -9.21 -3.55 -8.40
C LEU A 64 -10.06 -4.80 -8.54
N ASN A 65 -10.80 -5.14 -7.49
CA ASN A 65 -11.80 -6.19 -7.57
C ASN A 65 -12.89 -5.80 -8.59
N LYS A 66 -13.38 -6.75 -9.38
CA LYS A 66 -14.46 -6.53 -10.36
C LYS A 66 -15.71 -5.90 -9.74
N SER A 67 -16.00 -6.18 -8.47
CA SER A 67 -17.14 -5.59 -7.77
C SER A 67 -16.95 -4.12 -7.39
N ALA A 68 -15.78 -3.51 -7.64
CA ALA A 68 -15.53 -2.08 -7.42
C ALA A 68 -15.86 -1.21 -8.64
N VAL A 69 -16.14 -1.83 -9.79
CA VAL A 69 -16.28 -1.16 -11.08
C VAL A 69 -17.38 -0.09 -11.07
N ASP A 70 -18.52 -0.38 -10.45
CA ASP A 70 -19.66 0.54 -10.38
C ASP A 70 -19.40 1.75 -9.48
N ASN A 71 -18.37 1.68 -8.62
CA ASN A 71 -17.98 2.73 -7.69
C ASN A 71 -16.83 3.61 -8.21
N ILE A 72 -16.34 3.38 -9.44
CA ILE A 72 -15.31 4.20 -10.06
C ILE A 72 -15.94 5.45 -10.68
N LEU A 73 -15.48 6.61 -10.24
CA LEU A 73 -15.90 7.93 -10.75
C LEU A 73 -14.67 8.67 -11.27
N PHE A 74 -14.82 9.38 -12.38
CA PHE A 74 -13.75 10.12 -13.05
C PHE A 74 -13.98 11.62 -12.87
N LEU A 75 -13.05 12.27 -12.18
CA LEU A 75 -13.09 13.69 -11.93
C LEU A 75 -12.03 14.37 -12.78
N PHE A 76 -12.46 15.33 -13.60
CA PHE A 76 -11.59 16.17 -14.40
C PHE A 76 -11.60 17.57 -13.81
N THR A 77 -10.42 18.11 -13.54
CA THR A 77 -10.24 19.49 -13.04
C THR A 77 -9.74 20.39 -14.16
N ASN A 78 -9.87 21.72 -13.98
CA ASN A 78 -9.39 22.71 -14.94
C ASN A 78 -10.09 22.58 -16.31
N THR A 79 -11.40 22.33 -16.29
CA THR A 79 -12.19 22.02 -17.49
C THR A 79 -12.86 23.24 -18.12
N ARG A 80 -12.65 24.45 -17.59
CA ARG A 80 -13.27 25.65 -18.16
C ARG A 80 -12.84 25.88 -19.62
N SER A 81 -11.54 25.73 -19.92
CA SER A 81 -11.00 25.84 -21.27
C SER A 81 -11.56 24.80 -22.26
N THR A 82 -12.09 23.70 -21.72
CA THR A 82 -12.72 22.61 -22.48
C THR A 82 -14.24 22.62 -22.35
N GLN A 83 -14.83 23.75 -21.96
CA GLN A 83 -16.28 23.93 -21.81
C GLN A 83 -16.93 22.88 -20.88
N TYR A 84 -16.25 22.54 -19.79
CA TYR A 84 -16.65 21.52 -18.81
C TYR A 84 -16.78 20.12 -19.40
N ALA A 85 -15.89 19.80 -20.35
CA ALA A 85 -15.69 18.45 -20.86
C ALA A 85 -14.30 17.90 -20.47
N PRO A 86 -14.09 16.57 -20.51
CA PRO A 86 -12.78 15.94 -20.23
C PRO A 86 -11.60 16.40 -21.11
N GLY A 87 -11.87 17.13 -22.20
CA GLY A 87 -10.84 17.60 -23.13
C GLY A 87 -10.00 16.46 -23.72
N GLU A 88 -8.71 16.71 -23.93
CA GLU A 88 -7.77 15.73 -24.49
C GLU A 88 -7.52 14.53 -23.59
N SER A 89 -7.74 14.68 -22.28
CA SER A 89 -7.56 13.59 -21.32
C SER A 89 -8.67 12.52 -21.41
N GLY A 90 -9.86 12.90 -21.89
CA GLY A 90 -10.98 11.97 -22.06
C GLY A 90 -10.71 10.84 -23.04
N PRO A 91 -10.31 11.11 -24.30
CA PRO A 91 -9.94 10.08 -25.27
C PRO A 91 -8.80 9.17 -24.80
N ILE A 92 -7.81 9.72 -24.09
CA ILE A 92 -6.68 8.95 -23.54
C ILE A 92 -7.19 7.96 -22.50
N LEU A 93 -8.02 8.41 -21.55
CA LEU A 93 -8.63 7.55 -20.55
C LEU A 93 -9.51 6.48 -21.22
N LEU A 94 -10.35 6.85 -22.18
CA LEU A 94 -11.21 5.90 -22.89
C LEU A 94 -10.40 4.80 -23.59
N ASN A 95 -9.23 5.14 -24.15
CA ASN A 95 -8.33 4.15 -24.73
C ASN A 95 -7.74 3.20 -23.66
N MET A 96 -7.37 3.73 -22.49
CA MET A 96 -6.93 2.90 -21.36
C MET A 96 -8.04 1.96 -20.87
N LEU A 97 -9.28 2.44 -20.76
CA LEU A 97 -10.42 1.61 -20.37
C LEU A 97 -10.71 0.51 -21.39
N LYS A 98 -10.59 0.80 -22.68
CA LYS A 98 -10.69 -0.22 -23.74
C LYS A 98 -9.61 -1.30 -23.60
N GLN A 99 -8.37 -0.93 -23.31
CA GLN A 99 -7.30 -1.90 -23.07
C GLN A 99 -7.58 -2.80 -21.86
N ILE A 100 -8.20 -2.25 -20.80
CA ILE A 100 -8.60 -3.01 -19.61
C ILE A 100 -9.72 -4.00 -19.95
N ARG A 101 -10.71 -3.55 -20.73
CA ARG A 101 -11.82 -4.38 -21.20
C ARG A 101 -11.37 -5.51 -22.11
N ASP A 102 -10.40 -5.25 -23.00
CA ASP A 102 -9.92 -6.22 -23.98
C ASP A 102 -8.88 -7.21 -23.39
N ASN A 103 -8.45 -7.00 -22.14
CA ASN A 103 -7.60 -7.93 -21.38
C ASN A 103 -8.45 -9.10 -20.84
N PRO A 104 -7.99 -10.37 -20.81
CA PRO A 104 -8.74 -11.58 -20.40
C PRO A 104 -9.62 -11.52 -19.13
N LEU A 105 -9.43 -10.53 -18.25
CA LEU A 105 -10.33 -10.30 -17.13
C LEU A 105 -11.69 -9.69 -17.56
N ASN A 106 -11.79 -9.16 -18.78
CA ASN A 106 -12.99 -8.60 -19.42
C ASN A 106 -13.78 -7.67 -18.49
N VAL A 107 -13.09 -6.69 -17.91
CA VAL A 107 -13.69 -5.71 -17.00
C VAL A 107 -14.11 -4.47 -17.77
N ASP A 108 -15.40 -4.20 -17.82
CA ASP A 108 -15.94 -3.01 -18.48
C ASP A 108 -16.20 -1.91 -17.46
N ILE A 109 -15.39 -0.86 -17.47
CA ILE A 109 -15.54 0.28 -16.55
C ILE A 109 -16.40 1.35 -17.24
N PRO A 110 -17.57 1.70 -16.68
CA PRO A 110 -18.47 2.65 -17.33
C PRO A 110 -17.80 4.02 -17.52
N TYR A 111 -17.79 4.50 -18.76
CA TYR A 111 -17.32 5.82 -19.13
C TYR A 111 -18.47 6.60 -19.79
N ASP A 112 -19.34 7.16 -18.96
CA ASP A 112 -20.51 7.90 -19.39
C ASP A 112 -20.78 9.11 -18.50
N LYS A 113 -21.87 9.83 -18.78
CA LYS A 113 -22.24 11.02 -18.00
C LYS A 113 -22.42 10.72 -16.51
N LYS A 114 -22.81 9.50 -16.11
CA LYS A 114 -23.02 9.13 -14.70
C LYS A 114 -21.71 8.88 -13.94
N THR A 115 -20.60 8.64 -14.63
CA THR A 115 -19.29 8.41 -14.01
C THR A 115 -18.29 9.54 -14.23
N ILE A 116 -18.51 10.39 -15.25
CA ILE A 116 -17.64 11.52 -15.57
C ILE A 116 -18.16 12.78 -14.90
N TYR A 117 -17.28 13.53 -14.24
CA TYR A 117 -17.57 14.80 -13.59
C TYR A 117 -16.48 15.83 -13.90
N CYS A 118 -16.87 17.02 -14.31
CA CYS A 118 -15.94 18.07 -14.75
C CYS A 118 -16.05 19.33 -13.87
N PHE A 119 -14.98 19.65 -13.18
CA PHE A 119 -14.86 20.77 -12.26
C PHE A 119 -13.82 21.77 -12.74
N ASP A 120 -14.02 23.02 -12.38
CA ASP A 120 -13.01 24.04 -12.55
C ASP A 120 -12.51 24.54 -11.19
N ASN A 121 -11.20 24.73 -11.09
CA ASN A 121 -10.55 25.16 -9.86
C ASN A 121 -10.17 26.66 -9.90
N GLU A 122 -10.36 27.34 -11.04
CA GLU A 122 -10.07 28.77 -11.16
C GLU A 122 -10.96 29.62 -10.29
N SER A 123 -12.26 29.30 -10.19
CA SER A 123 -13.19 30.02 -9.30
C SER A 123 -12.77 29.96 -7.84
N PHE A 124 -12.25 28.82 -7.38
CA PHE A 124 -11.70 28.71 -6.03
C PHE A 124 -10.44 29.56 -5.87
N ARG A 125 -9.54 29.55 -6.87
CA ARG A 125 -8.34 30.41 -6.88
C ARG A 125 -8.70 31.89 -6.85
N TYR A 126 -9.70 32.30 -7.61
CA TYR A 126 -10.25 33.65 -7.62
C TYR A 126 -10.80 34.04 -6.23
N LEU A 127 -11.57 33.15 -5.60
CA LEU A 127 -12.09 33.38 -4.25
C LEU A 127 -10.95 33.64 -3.26
N VAL A 128 -9.94 32.77 -3.25
CA VAL A 128 -8.75 32.92 -2.39
C VAL A 128 -8.01 34.23 -2.67
N ALA A 129 -7.92 34.66 -3.93
CA ALA A 129 -7.25 35.90 -4.31
C ALA A 129 -7.99 37.16 -3.82
N THR A 130 -9.32 37.11 -3.75
CA THR A 130 -10.18 38.28 -3.43
C THR A 130 -10.53 38.40 -1.94
N VAL A 131 -10.38 37.33 -1.16
CA VAL A 131 -10.57 37.35 0.30
C VAL A 131 -9.32 37.85 1.04
N PRO A 132 -9.47 38.42 2.25
CA PRO A 132 -8.33 38.75 3.10
C PRO A 132 -7.47 37.52 3.41
N PRO A 133 -6.13 37.67 3.46
CA PRO A 133 -5.36 38.92 3.41
C PRO A 133 -4.98 39.40 1.98
N ASN A 134 -5.40 38.68 0.93
CA ASN A 134 -4.90 38.92 -0.43
C ASN A 134 -5.53 40.15 -1.10
N ASN A 135 -6.83 40.38 -0.88
CA ASN A 135 -7.57 41.60 -1.29
C ASN A 135 -7.36 42.04 -2.77
N MET A 136 -7.04 41.11 -3.67
CA MET A 136 -6.81 41.43 -5.09
C MET A 136 -8.10 41.89 -5.77
N GLN A 137 -7.97 42.84 -6.70
CA GLN A 137 -9.07 43.38 -7.49
C GLN A 137 -8.98 42.86 -8.92
N PHE A 138 -10.13 42.51 -9.48
CA PHE A 138 -10.28 42.04 -10.85
C PHE A 138 -11.36 42.88 -11.55
N SER A 139 -11.41 42.86 -12.88
CA SER A 139 -12.49 43.51 -13.61
C SER A 139 -13.85 42.84 -13.34
N ASP A 140 -14.93 43.59 -13.55
CA ASP A 140 -16.29 43.07 -13.40
C ASP A 140 -16.57 41.90 -14.36
N ASP A 141 -16.11 42.01 -15.61
CA ASP A 141 -16.25 40.95 -16.62
C ASP A 141 -15.59 39.65 -16.16
N LEU A 142 -14.35 39.74 -15.66
CA LEU A 142 -13.60 38.59 -15.19
C LEU A 142 -14.20 37.99 -13.91
N THR A 143 -14.76 38.84 -13.05
CA THR A 143 -15.50 38.42 -11.85
C THR A 143 -16.74 37.62 -12.23
N LEU A 144 -17.51 38.07 -13.23
CA LEU A 144 -18.69 37.37 -13.71
C LEU A 144 -18.32 35.97 -14.24
N GLU A 145 -17.26 35.86 -15.03
CA GLU A 145 -16.78 34.59 -15.55
C GLU A 145 -16.43 33.57 -14.44
N TYR A 146 -15.78 34.02 -13.37
CA TYR A 146 -15.46 33.14 -12.24
C TYR A 146 -16.68 32.75 -11.41
N LYS A 147 -17.69 33.63 -11.30
CA LYS A 147 -18.98 33.31 -10.68
C LYS A 147 -19.74 32.24 -11.47
N GLU A 148 -19.74 32.32 -12.81
CA GLU A 148 -20.34 31.30 -13.66
C GLU A 148 -19.62 29.95 -13.57
N SER A 149 -18.28 29.98 -13.51
CA SER A 149 -17.47 28.78 -13.32
C SER A 149 -17.69 28.12 -11.96
N TRP A 150 -17.91 28.93 -10.91
CA TRP A 150 -18.30 28.45 -9.58
C TRP A 150 -19.64 27.71 -9.64
N ALA A 151 -20.67 28.37 -10.19
CA ALA A 151 -22.01 27.79 -10.27
C ALA A 151 -22.02 26.48 -11.07
N SER A 152 -21.20 26.39 -12.12
CA SER A 152 -21.03 25.16 -12.91
C SER A 152 -20.40 24.03 -12.09
N SER A 153 -19.34 24.34 -11.34
CA SER A 153 -18.66 23.37 -10.48
C SER A 153 -19.51 22.92 -9.28
N VAL A 154 -20.35 23.82 -8.72
CA VAL A 154 -21.32 23.49 -7.67
C VAL A 154 -22.37 22.50 -8.17
N ARG A 155 -23.03 22.79 -9.29
CA ARG A 155 -24.02 21.88 -9.88
C ARG A 155 -23.43 20.49 -10.18
N GLU A 156 -22.21 20.45 -10.68
CA GLU A 156 -21.54 19.18 -10.97
C GLU A 156 -21.15 18.43 -9.68
N CYS A 157 -20.82 19.16 -8.61
CA CYS A 157 -20.51 18.59 -7.30
C CYS A 157 -21.76 17.98 -6.66
N ASP A 158 -22.90 18.66 -6.75
CA ASP A 158 -24.16 18.13 -6.24
C ASP A 158 -24.55 16.85 -7.00
N ARG A 159 -24.40 16.85 -8.33
CA ARG A 159 -24.60 15.66 -9.16
C ARG A 159 -23.65 14.50 -8.79
N LEU A 160 -22.42 14.81 -8.39
CA LEU A 160 -21.44 13.83 -7.91
C LEU A 160 -21.88 13.25 -6.57
N LEU A 161 -22.26 14.10 -5.62
CA LEU A 161 -22.70 13.68 -4.29
C LEU A 161 -23.98 12.86 -4.34
N GLU A 162 -24.96 13.26 -5.15
CA GLU A 162 -26.18 12.47 -5.41
C GLU A 162 -25.84 11.07 -5.93
N ARG A 163 -24.85 10.98 -6.85
CA ARG A 163 -24.39 9.69 -7.36
C ARG A 163 -23.73 8.86 -6.27
N ILE A 164 -22.83 9.44 -5.48
CA ILE A 164 -22.14 8.75 -4.38
C ILE A 164 -23.15 8.18 -3.38
N VAL A 165 -24.15 8.97 -2.99
CA VAL A 165 -25.21 8.53 -2.06
C VAL A 165 -26.06 7.41 -2.66
N SER A 166 -26.27 7.41 -3.98
CA SER A 166 -27.03 6.35 -4.67
C SER A 166 -26.28 5.02 -4.80
N LEU A 167 -24.95 5.03 -4.67
CA LEU A 167 -24.11 3.86 -4.91
C LEU A 167 -24.12 2.91 -3.71
N GLN A 168 -24.15 1.61 -3.99
CA GLN A 168 -23.88 0.62 -2.96
C GLN A 168 -22.38 0.63 -2.63
N PRO A 169 -21.97 0.76 -1.36
CA PRO A 169 -20.57 0.72 -0.99
C PRO A 169 -19.90 -0.59 -1.42
N HIS A 170 -18.74 -0.49 -2.05
CA HIS A 170 -17.91 -1.65 -2.37
C HIS A 170 -17.33 -2.26 -1.08
N LYS A 171 -17.24 -3.60 -1.04
CA LYS A 171 -16.67 -4.32 0.09
C LYS A 171 -15.15 -4.30 0.05
N ILE A 172 -14.51 -3.47 0.87
CA ILE A 172 -13.05 -3.25 0.83
C ILE A 172 -12.28 -4.55 1.11
N LEU A 173 -12.83 -5.43 1.96
CA LEU A 173 -12.27 -6.75 2.26
C LEU A 173 -12.02 -7.60 0.99
N ASP A 174 -12.89 -7.48 -0.02
CA ASP A 174 -12.75 -8.23 -1.27
C ASP A 174 -11.55 -7.73 -2.11
N THR A 175 -11.18 -6.47 -1.96
CA THR A 175 -9.97 -5.89 -2.58
C THR A 175 -8.71 -6.22 -1.76
N LEU A 176 -8.79 -6.20 -0.42
CA LEU A 176 -7.68 -6.58 0.45
C LEU A 176 -7.32 -8.06 0.28
N SER A 177 -8.30 -8.96 0.21
CA SER A 177 -8.09 -10.39 0.01
C SER A 177 -7.30 -10.68 -1.28
N LEU A 178 -7.68 -10.02 -2.39
CA LEU A 178 -7.00 -10.14 -3.68
C LEU A 178 -5.55 -9.63 -3.63
N ASN A 179 -5.33 -8.48 -3.00
CA ASN A 179 -3.99 -7.92 -2.84
C ASN A 179 -3.11 -8.78 -1.93
N ASN A 180 -3.66 -9.29 -0.83
CA ASN A 180 -2.97 -10.20 0.08
C ASN A 180 -2.62 -11.53 -0.62
N ALA A 181 -3.54 -12.09 -1.40
CA ALA A 181 -3.27 -13.28 -2.21
C ALA A 181 -2.13 -13.04 -3.20
N LYS A 182 -2.16 -11.91 -3.92
CA LYS A 182 -1.08 -11.51 -4.84
C LYS A 182 0.26 -11.34 -4.12
N HIS A 183 0.26 -10.68 -2.97
CA HIS A 183 1.46 -10.48 -2.16
C HIS A 183 2.04 -11.82 -1.70
N ASN A 184 1.19 -12.72 -1.18
CA ASN A 184 1.59 -14.06 -0.75
C ASN A 184 2.15 -14.88 -1.91
N ILE A 185 1.54 -14.84 -3.10
CA ILE A 185 2.08 -15.51 -4.29
C ILE A 185 3.49 -14.99 -4.60
N LEU A 186 3.69 -13.66 -4.60
CA LEU A 186 5.01 -13.07 -4.87
C LEU A 186 6.06 -13.50 -3.83
N LEU A 187 5.69 -13.54 -2.55
CA LEU A 187 6.57 -14.00 -1.49
C LEU A 187 6.91 -15.49 -1.63
N LEU A 188 5.97 -16.32 -2.09
CA LEU A 188 6.16 -17.76 -2.25
C LEU A 188 6.97 -18.14 -3.48
N ILE A 189 7.00 -17.31 -4.53
CA ILE A 189 7.73 -17.61 -5.79
C ILE A 189 9.21 -17.89 -5.52
N LYS A 190 9.87 -17.04 -4.70
CA LYS A 190 11.29 -17.20 -4.41
C LYS A 190 11.62 -18.52 -3.68
N PRO A 191 11.03 -18.82 -2.51
CA PRO A 191 11.31 -20.07 -1.81
C PRO A 191 10.92 -21.30 -2.63
N LEU A 192 9.86 -21.26 -3.44
CA LEU A 192 9.52 -22.37 -4.33
C LEU A 192 10.60 -22.60 -5.41
N ALA A 193 11.14 -21.53 -6.00
CA ALA A 193 12.24 -21.63 -6.96
C ALA A 193 13.51 -22.19 -6.31
N ASP A 194 13.83 -21.74 -5.09
CA ASP A 194 14.97 -22.25 -4.32
C ASP A 194 14.80 -23.74 -3.98
N ILE A 195 13.61 -24.15 -3.53
CA ILE A 195 13.29 -25.57 -3.28
C ILE A 195 13.43 -26.40 -4.55
N ALA A 196 12.88 -25.94 -5.68
CA ALA A 196 12.97 -26.65 -6.95
C ALA A 196 14.43 -26.84 -7.39
N LYS A 197 15.26 -25.79 -7.22
CA LYS A 197 16.69 -25.86 -7.48
C LYS A 197 17.38 -26.87 -6.57
N HIS A 198 17.11 -26.83 -5.26
CA HIS A 198 17.69 -27.79 -4.31
C HIS A 198 17.29 -29.23 -4.61
N ILE A 199 16.04 -29.48 -5.04
CA ILE A 199 15.61 -30.81 -5.47
C ILE A 199 16.41 -31.28 -6.68
N ALA A 200 16.59 -30.43 -7.70
CA ALA A 200 17.35 -30.76 -8.89
C ALA A 200 18.84 -31.02 -8.58
N ASP A 201 19.44 -30.17 -7.74
CA ASP A 201 20.83 -30.32 -7.29
C ASP A 201 20.99 -31.64 -6.51
N ASN A 202 20.07 -31.96 -5.59
CA ASN A 202 20.10 -33.20 -4.83
C ASN A 202 19.95 -34.44 -5.73
N GLN A 203 19.04 -34.40 -6.72
CA GLN A 203 18.90 -35.48 -7.70
C GLN A 203 20.20 -35.68 -8.50
N HIS A 204 20.84 -34.59 -8.91
CA HIS A 204 22.12 -34.64 -9.61
C HIS A 204 23.22 -35.26 -8.74
N GLN A 205 23.33 -34.86 -7.47
CA GLN A 205 24.28 -35.47 -6.53
C GLN A 205 24.01 -36.95 -6.31
N CYS A 206 22.74 -37.36 -6.17
CA CYS A 206 22.36 -38.77 -6.07
C CYS A 206 22.82 -39.58 -7.29
N GLU A 207 22.70 -39.06 -8.51
CA GLU A 207 23.17 -39.75 -9.71
C GLU A 207 24.71 -39.82 -9.77
N ILE A 208 25.42 -38.78 -9.34
CA ILE A 208 26.89 -38.81 -9.18
C ILE A 208 27.28 -39.90 -8.19
N HIS A 209 26.65 -39.95 -7.01
CA HIS A 209 26.93 -40.98 -6.00
C HIS A 209 26.62 -42.39 -6.51
N LYS A 210 25.49 -42.60 -7.20
CA LYS A 210 25.17 -43.90 -7.85
C LYS A 210 26.21 -44.31 -8.89
N ARG A 211 26.76 -43.35 -9.64
CA ARG A 211 27.82 -43.63 -10.62
C ARG A 211 29.11 -44.01 -9.92
N ARG A 212 29.52 -43.24 -8.91
CA ARG A 212 30.70 -43.54 -8.08
C ARG A 212 30.64 -44.94 -7.48
N VAL A 213 29.51 -45.33 -6.89
CA VAL A 213 29.33 -46.68 -6.34
C VAL A 213 29.44 -47.76 -7.42
N ARG A 214 28.90 -47.52 -8.63
CA ARG A 214 28.99 -48.48 -9.75
C ARG A 214 30.39 -48.63 -10.33
N GLU A 215 31.16 -47.55 -10.37
CA GLU A 215 32.49 -47.49 -10.98
C GLU A 215 33.63 -47.75 -9.97
N PHE A 216 33.31 -47.90 -8.68
CA PHE A 216 34.31 -48.10 -7.62
C PHE A 216 34.98 -49.48 -7.72
N THR A 217 36.31 -49.50 -7.72
CA THR A 217 37.14 -50.72 -7.85
C THR A 217 38.05 -50.96 -6.64
N GLY A 218 37.51 -50.86 -5.42
CA GLY A 218 38.24 -51.10 -4.15
C GLY A 218 37.50 -52.03 -3.20
N THR A 219 37.91 -52.07 -1.92
CA THR A 219 37.22 -52.89 -0.89
C THR A 219 35.99 -52.17 -0.31
N ILE A 220 35.08 -52.94 0.31
CA ILE A 220 33.87 -52.39 0.94
C ILE A 220 34.20 -51.36 2.02
N GLU A 221 35.31 -51.55 2.73
CA GLU A 221 35.77 -50.67 3.80
C GLU A 221 36.19 -49.30 3.26
N GLN A 222 36.89 -49.26 2.11
CA GLN A 222 37.30 -48.02 1.44
C GLN A 222 36.09 -47.26 0.88
N LEU A 223 35.10 -47.97 0.32
CA LEU A 223 33.87 -47.35 -0.18
C LEU A 223 33.04 -46.69 0.95
N ARG A 224 33.05 -47.28 2.15
CA ARG A 224 32.33 -46.72 3.32
C ARG A 224 32.90 -45.38 3.77
N GLU A 225 34.21 -45.19 3.71
CA GLU A 225 34.85 -43.90 4.03
C GLU A 225 34.49 -42.83 2.99
N GLU A 226 34.46 -43.16 1.70
CA GLU A 226 34.08 -42.22 0.64
C GLU A 226 32.59 -41.85 0.61
N MET A 227 31.71 -42.70 1.15
CA MET A 227 30.26 -42.44 1.21
C MET A 227 29.83 -41.57 2.40
N TYR A 228 30.77 -41.09 3.23
CA TYR A 228 30.43 -40.25 4.37
C TYR A 228 29.94 -38.87 3.93
N VAL A 229 28.66 -38.58 4.13
CA VAL A 229 28.07 -37.25 3.91
C VAL A 229 27.93 -36.56 5.28
N PRO A 230 28.74 -35.54 5.59
CA PRO A 230 28.61 -34.82 6.84
C PRO A 230 27.29 -34.04 6.86
N SER A 231 26.41 -34.37 7.81
CA SER A 231 25.19 -33.60 8.10
C SER A 231 25.42 -32.72 9.33
N VAL A 232 25.09 -31.44 9.21
CA VAL A 232 25.05 -30.52 10.36
C VAL A 232 23.67 -30.61 11.00
N ASP A 233 23.61 -31.19 12.20
CA ASP A 233 22.38 -31.27 12.99
C ASP A 233 22.43 -30.24 14.13
N ILE A 234 21.40 -29.41 14.23
CA ILE A 234 21.32 -28.35 15.24
C ILE A 234 20.67 -28.96 16.49
N LYS A 235 21.49 -29.27 17.49
CA LYS A 235 20.99 -29.72 18.79
C LYS A 235 20.65 -28.52 19.66
N THR A 236 19.37 -28.30 19.90
CA THR A 236 18.91 -27.37 20.94
C THR A 236 19.07 -28.06 22.29
N VAL A 237 19.85 -27.45 23.18
CA VAL A 237 20.01 -27.91 24.56
C VAL A 237 19.24 -26.97 25.47
N CYS A 238 18.32 -27.51 26.26
CA CYS A 238 17.68 -26.73 27.32
C CYS A 238 18.72 -26.37 28.38
N LEU A 239 18.78 -25.10 28.76
CA LEU A 239 19.67 -24.63 29.81
C LEU A 239 19.07 -24.97 31.18
N ASP A 240 19.87 -25.56 32.08
CA ASP A 240 19.44 -25.91 33.44
C ASP A 240 19.14 -24.70 34.32
N LYS A 241 19.69 -23.54 33.95
CA LYS A 241 19.57 -22.28 34.70
C LYS A 241 19.45 -21.12 33.70
N PRO A 242 18.72 -20.05 34.06
CA PRO A 242 18.57 -18.90 33.19
C PRO A 242 19.90 -18.18 33.02
N LYS A 243 20.15 -17.71 31.80
CA LYS A 243 21.34 -16.94 31.40
C LYS A 243 20.88 -15.66 30.73
N THR A 244 21.63 -14.57 30.87
CA THR A 244 21.34 -13.30 30.21
C THR A 244 22.45 -12.89 29.26
N VAL A 245 22.04 -12.35 28.11
CA VAL A 245 22.90 -11.75 27.08
C VAL A 245 22.43 -10.32 26.82
N CYS A 246 23.35 -9.40 26.52
CA CYS A 246 23.02 -8.03 26.12
C CYS A 246 23.26 -7.84 24.62
N THR A 247 22.63 -6.81 24.05
CA THR A 247 22.77 -6.41 22.64
C THR A 247 23.83 -5.33 22.43
N GLU A 248 24.73 -5.15 23.40
CA GLU A 248 25.84 -4.21 23.25
C GLU A 248 26.97 -4.83 22.42
N GLY A 249 27.67 -3.99 21.66
CA GLY A 249 28.68 -4.39 20.66
C GLY A 249 29.76 -5.38 21.13
N PRO A 250 30.18 -5.43 22.41
CA PRO A 250 31.12 -6.46 22.88
C PRO A 250 30.52 -7.87 23.00
N CYS A 251 29.20 -7.98 23.20
CA CYS A 251 28.52 -9.25 23.49
C CYS A 251 27.72 -9.79 22.31
N CYS A 252 27.45 -8.98 21.29
CA CYS A 252 26.77 -9.42 20.08
C CYS A 252 27.41 -8.91 18.80
N GLU A 253 27.20 -9.65 17.71
CA GLU A 253 27.40 -9.16 16.36
C GLU A 253 26.11 -9.25 15.55
N HIS A 254 25.94 -8.33 14.62
CA HIS A 254 24.84 -8.39 13.66
C HIS A 254 25.32 -9.15 12.42
N VAL A 255 24.70 -10.30 12.16
CA VAL A 255 25.00 -11.16 11.02
C VAL A 255 23.84 -11.08 10.03
N VAL A 256 24.14 -10.83 8.77
CA VAL A 256 23.11 -10.84 7.71
C VAL A 256 23.01 -12.24 7.14
N VAL A 257 21.88 -12.89 7.37
CA VAL A 257 21.57 -14.22 6.80
C VAL A 257 20.34 -14.06 5.92
N ASN A 258 20.45 -14.42 4.64
CA ASN A 258 19.38 -14.28 3.65
C ASN A 258 18.77 -12.86 3.52
N GLY A 259 19.58 -11.82 3.78
CA GLY A 259 19.15 -10.42 3.71
C GLY A 259 18.41 -9.90 4.96
N MET A 260 18.24 -10.74 5.98
CA MET A 260 17.71 -10.34 7.30
C MET A 260 18.86 -10.17 8.29
N SER A 261 18.79 -9.12 9.11
CA SER A 261 19.75 -8.88 10.19
C SER A 261 19.40 -9.75 11.39
N HIS A 262 20.31 -10.61 11.80
CA HIS A 262 20.20 -11.46 12.99
C HIS A 262 21.24 -11.04 14.02
N VAL A 263 20.89 -11.09 15.30
CA VAL A 263 21.84 -10.85 16.40
C VAL A 263 22.46 -12.18 16.81
N ASN A 264 23.77 -12.32 16.63
CA ASN A 264 24.55 -13.44 17.14
C ASN A 264 25.22 -13.03 18.46
N TYR A 265 24.76 -13.62 19.57
CA TYR A 265 25.33 -13.38 20.88
C TYR A 265 26.59 -14.21 21.07
N LYS A 266 27.76 -13.55 21.11
CA LYS A 266 29.08 -14.21 21.19
C LYS A 266 29.42 -14.70 22.59
N SER A 267 28.91 -14.01 23.61
CA SER A 267 29.27 -14.23 24.99
C SER A 267 28.07 -14.15 25.92
N GLU A 268 28.09 -14.98 26.95
CA GLU A 268 27.13 -14.94 28.05
C GLU A 268 27.49 -13.76 28.96
N CYS A 269 26.55 -12.83 29.19
CA CYS A 269 26.81 -11.70 30.10
C CYS A 269 26.74 -12.14 31.56
N HIS A 270 25.71 -12.95 31.92
CA HIS A 270 25.58 -13.50 33.26
C HIS A 270 24.99 -14.92 33.24
N SER A 271 25.54 -15.79 34.09
CA SER A 271 25.19 -17.22 34.20
C SER A 271 25.49 -17.73 35.63
N PRO A 272 24.48 -18.04 36.47
CA PRO A 272 23.04 -17.89 36.25
C PRO A 272 22.55 -16.46 36.51
N CYS A 273 21.41 -16.08 35.90
CA CYS A 273 20.82 -14.76 36.09
C CYS A 273 19.30 -14.85 36.11
N TYR A 274 18.69 -14.41 37.22
CA TYR A 274 17.24 -14.43 37.45
C TYR A 274 16.59 -13.05 37.34
N ILE A 275 17.31 -12.09 36.74
CA ILE A 275 16.79 -10.73 36.57
C ILE A 275 15.65 -10.79 35.53
N PRO A 276 14.43 -10.36 35.88
CA PRO A 276 13.33 -10.31 34.93
C PRO A 276 13.64 -9.31 33.82
N TYR A 277 13.36 -9.68 32.58
CA TYR A 277 13.52 -8.82 31.41
C TYR A 277 12.59 -7.61 31.52
N ASN A 278 13.13 -6.45 31.92
CA ASN A 278 12.40 -5.19 32.06
C ASN A 278 12.60 -4.27 30.84
N GLY A 279 12.41 -4.80 29.62
CA GLY A 279 12.27 -3.98 28.41
C GLY A 279 13.43 -3.01 28.11
N GLY A 280 14.67 -3.39 28.43
CA GLY A 280 15.86 -2.62 28.06
C GLY A 280 16.24 -1.45 28.97
N LYS A 281 15.66 -1.31 30.16
CA LYS A 281 16.16 -0.39 31.19
C LYS A 281 16.81 -1.16 32.33
N VAL A 282 18.13 -1.34 32.23
CA VAL A 282 18.97 -1.68 33.38
C VAL A 282 19.39 -0.36 34.02
N LYS A 283 19.12 -0.19 35.32
CA LYS A 283 19.65 0.93 36.12
C LYS A 283 21.17 0.84 36.21
#